data_AF-A0A7R9Z084-F1
#
_entry.id   AF-A0A7R9Z084-F1
#
_cell.length_a   1.000
_cell.length_b   1.000
_cell.length_c   1.000
_cell.angle_alpha   90.00
_cell.angle_beta   90.00
_cell.angle_gamma   90.00
#
_symmetry.space_group_name_H-M   'P 1'
#
loop_
_entity.id
_entity.type
_entity.pdbx_description
1 polymer ?
#
loop_
_entity_poly.entity_id
_entity_poly.type
_entity_poly.pdbx_seq_one_letter_code
_entity_poly.pdbx_strand_id
1 'polypeptide(L)'
;IRRKFTWSRRLTRTQKQQEELKWRKVNEEIELRSEGVEPVLDSMGLFSIESLGGLMTPLICLFICLFYDQVETASMYSISDRDMAYYTCFGLFIIPWTSIVDVCSLNAQELIHGWRIHDYMAYQRYRFSTREKRWAMNSTTVDESISE
;
A
#
# COMPACT_ATOMS: atom_id res chain seq x y z
N ILE A 1 -5.16 16.41 7.55
CA ILE A 1 -6.65 16.46 7.53
C ILE A 1 -7.20 15.29 8.38
N ARG A 2 -7.88 15.53 9.52
CA ARG A 2 -8.47 14.45 10.36
C ARG A 2 -9.80 13.97 9.75
N ARG A 3 -9.94 12.67 9.43
CA ARG A 3 -11.17 12.07 8.86
C ARG A 3 -12.20 11.73 9.93
N LYS A 4 -13.46 12.13 9.72
CA LYS A 4 -14.65 11.52 10.35
C LYS A 4 -15.17 10.43 9.41
N PHE A 5 -15.57 9.29 9.98
CA PHE A 5 -16.20 8.18 9.26
C PHE A 5 -17.56 8.64 8.74
N THR A 6 -17.64 9.01 7.46
CA THR A 6 -18.88 9.49 6.84
C THR A 6 -19.55 8.37 6.05
N TRP A 7 -20.72 7.96 6.50
CA TRP A 7 -21.69 7.19 5.72
C TRP A 7 -22.07 8.00 4.47
N SER A 8 -22.29 7.35 3.33
CA SER A 8 -22.56 8.00 2.03
C SER A 8 -23.68 9.04 2.17
N ARG A 9 -23.28 10.32 2.24
CA ARG A 9 -24.17 11.45 2.44
C ARG A 9 -24.46 12.02 1.06
N ARG A 10 -25.75 12.20 0.71
CA ARG A 10 -26.13 12.90 -0.52
C ARG A 10 -25.60 14.34 -0.45
N LEU A 11 -24.51 14.62 -1.14
CA LEU A 11 -23.95 15.96 -1.30
C LEU A 11 -24.84 16.78 -2.23
N THR A 12 -25.04 18.06 -1.88
CA THR A 12 -25.67 19.03 -2.79
C THR A 12 -24.73 19.32 -3.97
N ARG A 13 -25.29 19.69 -5.15
CA ARG A 13 -24.50 19.95 -6.37
C ARG A 13 -23.35 20.96 -6.14
N THR A 14 -23.60 22.00 -5.35
CA THR A 14 -22.60 23.03 -4.98
C THR A 14 -21.48 22.47 -4.10
N GLN A 15 -21.79 21.56 -3.17
CA GLN A 15 -20.79 20.92 -2.32
C GLN A 15 -19.91 19.97 -3.13
N LYS A 16 -20.50 19.23 -4.08
CA LYS A 16 -19.76 18.37 -4.99
C LYS A 16 -18.77 19.16 -5.85
N GLN A 17 -19.20 20.29 -6.40
CA GLN A 17 -18.32 21.18 -7.18
C GLN A 17 -17.16 21.75 -6.33
N GLN A 18 -17.42 22.13 -5.08
CA GLN A 18 -16.36 22.60 -4.16
C GLN A 18 -15.37 21.49 -3.81
N GLU A 19 -15.83 20.25 -3.68
CA GLU A 19 -14.98 19.10 -3.42
C GLU A 19 -14.12 18.77 -4.64
N GLU A 20 -14.71 18.72 -5.84
CA GLU A 20 -14.00 18.57 -7.11
C GLU A 20 -12.93 19.65 -7.31
N LEU A 21 -13.23 20.92 -7.00
CA LEU A 21 -12.25 22.01 -7.07
C LEU A 21 -11.10 21.83 -6.08
N LYS A 22 -11.35 21.32 -4.87
CA LYS A 22 -10.29 21.04 -3.89
C LYS A 22 -9.37 19.93 -4.40
N TRP A 23 -9.95 18.84 -4.91
CA TRP A 23 -9.17 17.74 -5.43
C TRP A 23 -8.40 18.10 -6.70
N ARG A 24 -8.96 18.97 -7.55
CA ARG A 24 -8.24 19.49 -8.72
C ARG A 24 -7.00 20.29 -8.32
N LYS A 25 -7.10 21.14 -7.29
CA LYS A 25 -5.94 21.87 -6.75
C LYS A 25 -4.89 20.93 -6.14
N VAL A 26 -5.32 19.86 -5.47
CA VAL A 26 -4.40 18.85 -4.95
C VAL A 26 -3.68 18.13 -6.09
N ASN A 27 -4.37 17.79 -7.17
CA ASN A 27 -3.76 17.15 -8.34
C ASN A 27 -2.74 18.08 -9.01
N GLU A 28 -3.12 19.34 -9.25
CA GLU A 28 -2.24 20.37 -9.81
C GLU A 28 -1.01 20.61 -8.91
N GLU A 29 -1.15 20.63 -7.58
CA GLU A 29 -0.01 20.71 -6.65
C GLU A 29 0.91 19.49 -6.69
N ILE A 30 0.35 18.29 -6.90
CA ILE A 30 1.14 17.05 -7.03
C ILE A 30 1.94 17.12 -8.34
N GLU A 31 1.28 17.41 -9.45
CA GLU A 31 1.89 17.52 -10.79
C GLU A 31 3.01 18.58 -10.83
N LEU A 32 2.80 19.77 -10.24
CA LEU A 32 3.80 20.84 -10.26
C LEU A 32 5.03 20.58 -9.37
N ARG A 33 4.95 19.65 -8.41
CA ARG A 33 6.02 19.39 -7.44
C ARG A 33 6.70 18.04 -7.63
N SER A 34 6.00 17.05 -8.17
CA SER A 34 6.59 15.75 -8.46
C SER A 34 7.31 15.82 -9.80
N GLU A 35 8.51 15.26 -9.90
CA GLU A 35 9.18 14.92 -11.18
C GLU A 35 8.42 13.80 -11.95
N GLY A 36 7.08 13.72 -11.78
CA GLY A 36 6.24 12.60 -12.15
C GLY A 36 5.74 11.77 -10.95
N VAL A 37 4.59 11.11 -11.12
CA VAL A 37 3.97 10.22 -10.12
C VAL A 37 4.63 8.83 -10.10
N GLU A 38 5.34 8.47 -11.17
CA GLU A 38 6.00 7.17 -11.35
C GLU A 38 6.97 6.77 -10.21
N PRO A 39 7.90 7.61 -9.73
CA PRO A 39 8.81 7.22 -8.65
C PRO A 39 8.09 6.99 -7.31
N VAL A 40 6.98 7.68 -7.06
CA VAL A 40 6.13 7.44 -5.89
C VAL A 40 5.43 6.08 -6.01
N LEU A 41 4.96 5.73 -7.21
CA LEU A 41 4.35 4.43 -7.47
C LEU A 41 5.35 3.29 -7.35
N ASP A 42 6.56 3.46 -7.88
CA ASP A 42 7.61 2.43 -7.84
C ASP A 42 8.05 2.15 -6.40
N SER A 43 8.32 3.20 -5.61
CA SER A 43 8.66 3.06 -4.19
C SER A 43 7.53 2.41 -3.36
N MET A 44 6.27 2.79 -3.61
CA MET A 44 5.11 2.15 -2.98
C MET A 44 4.93 0.69 -3.41
N GLY A 45 5.29 0.37 -4.65
CA GLY A 45 5.31 -1.00 -5.18
C GLY A 45 6.32 -1.86 -4.43
N LEU A 46 7.55 -1.37 -4.28
CA LEU A 46 8.61 -2.03 -3.52
C LEU A 46 8.19 -2.25 -2.06
N PHE A 47 7.68 -1.20 -1.40
CA PHE A 47 7.18 -1.30 -0.03
C PHE A 47 6.08 -2.37 0.12
N SER A 48 5.16 -2.44 -0.84
CA SER A 48 4.07 -3.42 -0.83
C SER A 48 4.58 -4.85 -0.97
N ILE A 49 5.61 -5.07 -1.80
CA ILE A 49 6.23 -6.39 -1.99
C ILE A 49 6.97 -6.82 -0.71
N GLU A 50 7.72 -5.93 -0.08
CA GLU A 50 8.44 -6.22 1.17
C GLU A 50 7.47 -6.54 2.31
N SER A 51 6.42 -5.74 2.47
CA SER A 51 5.37 -5.97 3.46
C SER A 51 4.65 -7.30 3.24
N LEU A 52 4.32 -7.62 1.99
CA LEU A 52 3.69 -8.89 1.64
C LEU A 52 4.64 -10.07 1.90
N GLY A 53 5.91 -9.93 1.53
CA GLY A 53 6.94 -10.94 1.80
C GLY A 53 7.02 -11.24 3.30
N GLY A 54 7.13 -10.22 4.13
CA GLY A 54 7.18 -10.35 5.59
C GLY A 54 5.95 -11.04 6.19
N LEU A 55 4.75 -10.81 5.63
CA LEU A 55 3.52 -11.48 6.07
C LEU A 55 3.41 -12.92 5.55
N MET A 56 3.85 -13.18 4.32
CA MET A 56 3.76 -14.50 3.69
C MET A 56 4.79 -15.49 4.24
N THR A 57 5.99 -15.03 4.61
CA THR A 57 7.06 -15.88 5.16
C THR A 57 6.59 -16.73 6.35
N PRO A 58 6.03 -16.18 7.45
CA PRO A 58 5.58 -16.99 8.58
C PRO A 58 4.39 -17.89 8.24
N LEU A 59 3.55 -17.53 7.28
CA LEU A 59 2.47 -18.41 6.79
C LEU A 59 3.03 -19.64 6.06
N ILE A 60 4.07 -19.45 5.24
CA ILE A 60 4.76 -20.54 4.55
C ILE A 60 5.48 -21.43 5.58
N CYS A 61 6.19 -20.84 6.55
CA CYS A 61 6.83 -21.60 7.63
C CYS A 61 5.81 -22.41 8.45
N LEU A 62 4.64 -21.82 8.73
CA LEU A 62 3.54 -22.51 9.42
C LEU A 62 3.01 -23.69 8.59
N PHE A 63 2.87 -23.52 7.27
CA PHE A 63 2.47 -24.60 6.38
C PHE A 63 3.49 -25.75 6.36
N ILE A 64 4.79 -25.42 6.32
CA ILE A 64 5.88 -26.40 6.37
C ILE A 64 5.89 -27.12 7.73
N CYS A 65 5.62 -26.41 8.83
CA CYS A 65 5.54 -27.02 10.16
C CYS A 65 4.35 -28.00 10.28
N LEU A 66 3.17 -27.65 9.74
CA LEU A 66 1.99 -28.53 9.78
C LEU A 66 2.14 -29.78 8.92
N PHE A 67 2.83 -29.67 7.78
CA PHE A 67 3.05 -30.75 6.83
C PHE A 67 4.52 -31.19 6.76
N TYR A 68 5.21 -31.16 7.92
CA TYR A 68 6.65 -31.39 7.99
C TYR A 68 7.05 -32.74 7.35
N ASP A 69 6.31 -33.79 7.66
CA ASP A 69 6.58 -35.15 7.15
C ASP A 69 6.24 -35.30 5.66
N GLN A 70 5.24 -34.58 5.13
CA GLN A 70 4.82 -34.72 3.73
C GLN A 70 5.62 -33.84 2.78
N VAL A 71 6.06 -32.67 3.24
CA VAL A 71 6.78 -31.69 2.44
C VAL A 71 8.27 -32.00 2.37
N GLU A 72 8.83 -32.67 3.39
CA GLU A 72 10.24 -33.10 3.54
C GLU A 72 11.32 -32.02 3.33
N THR A 73 10.93 -30.79 2.98
CA THR A 73 11.85 -29.70 2.62
C THR A 73 12.76 -29.36 3.80
N ALA A 74 12.20 -29.29 5.01
CA ALA A 74 12.97 -29.04 6.21
C ALA A 74 13.94 -30.18 6.54
N SER A 75 13.51 -31.42 6.35
CA SER A 75 14.32 -32.64 6.54
C SER A 75 15.51 -32.68 5.58
N MET A 76 15.32 -32.29 4.31
CA MET A 76 16.37 -32.19 3.30
C MET A 76 17.46 -31.18 3.68
N TYR A 77 17.09 -30.10 4.37
CA TYR A 77 18.02 -29.10 4.89
C TYR A 77 18.51 -29.41 6.32
N SER A 78 18.27 -30.62 6.84
CA SER A 78 18.63 -31.04 8.20
C SER A 78 18.08 -30.15 9.32
N ILE A 79 16.94 -29.48 9.08
CA ILE A 79 16.27 -28.61 10.05
C ILE A 79 15.34 -29.47 10.89
N SER A 80 15.45 -29.42 12.22
CA SER A 80 14.57 -30.18 13.10
C SER A 80 13.16 -29.58 13.12
N ASP A 81 12.13 -30.40 13.39
CA ASP A 81 10.75 -29.93 13.60
C ASP A 81 10.65 -28.85 14.69
N ARG A 82 11.41 -29.00 15.78
CA ARG A 82 11.50 -27.99 16.84
C ARG A 82 12.07 -26.67 16.36
N ASP A 83 13.06 -26.70 15.47
CA ASP A 83 13.69 -25.50 14.91
C ASP A 83 12.73 -24.78 13.96
N MET A 84 11.93 -25.53 13.19
CA MET A 84 10.89 -24.98 12.33
C MET A 84 9.80 -24.25 13.12
N ALA A 85 9.40 -24.80 14.28
CA ALA A 85 8.47 -24.13 15.18
C ALA A 85 9.05 -22.80 15.72
N TYR A 86 10.35 -22.77 16.05
CA TYR A 86 11.02 -21.52 16.47
C TYR A 86 11.05 -20.47 15.35
N TYR A 87 11.35 -20.85 14.11
CA TYR A 87 11.33 -19.92 12.98
C TYR A 87 9.94 -19.35 12.72
N THR A 88 8.90 -20.18 12.84
CA THR A 88 7.51 -19.75 12.67
C THR A 88 7.09 -18.74 13.75
N CYS A 89 7.38 -19.04 15.02
CA CYS A 89 7.08 -18.14 16.14
C CYS A 89 7.86 -16.83 16.05
N PHE A 90 9.14 -16.89 15.66
CA PHE A 90 9.97 -15.70 15.46
C PHE A 90 9.44 -14.82 14.31
N GLY A 91 9.06 -15.44 13.18
CA GLY A 91 8.46 -14.75 12.06
C GLY A 91 7.16 -14.03 12.41
N LEU A 92 6.30 -14.62 13.25
CA LEU A 92 5.10 -13.93 13.74
C LEU A 92 5.43 -12.79 14.72
N PHE A 93 6.46 -12.97 15.54
CA PHE A 93 6.87 -11.97 16.53
C PHE A 93 7.48 -10.72 15.90
N ILE A 94 8.17 -10.84 14.76
CA ILE A 94 8.88 -9.71 14.15
C ILE A 94 7.95 -8.76 13.36
N ILE A 95 6.80 -9.23 12.87
CA ILE A 95 5.82 -8.44 12.10
C ILE A 95 5.45 -7.08 12.75
N PRO A 96 5.06 -7.01 14.03
CA PRO A 96 4.71 -5.72 14.63
C PRO A 96 5.90 -4.77 14.71
N TRP A 97 7.12 -5.30 14.87
CA TRP A 97 8.33 -4.48 14.95
C TRP A 97 8.72 -3.93 13.58
N THR A 98 8.68 -4.76 12.53
CA THR A 98 8.93 -4.31 11.15
C THR A 98 7.91 -3.25 10.74
N SER A 99 6.63 -3.44 11.08
CA SER A 99 5.57 -2.47 10.79
C SER A 99 5.83 -1.08 11.39
N ILE A 100 6.47 -1.00 12.58
CA ILE A 100 6.84 0.29 13.18
C ILE A 100 7.99 0.94 12.42
N VAL A 101 9.01 0.17 12.05
CA VAL A 101 10.15 0.64 11.27
C VAL A 101 9.71 1.12 9.89
N ASP A 102 8.77 0.40 9.28
CA ASP A 102 8.17 0.73 7.98
C ASP A 102 7.47 2.10 7.99
N VAL A 103 6.73 2.42 9.06
CA VAL A 103 6.13 3.75 9.23
C VAL A 103 7.20 4.84 9.30
N CYS A 104 8.29 4.59 10.02
CA CYS A 104 9.42 5.53 10.07
C CYS A 104 10.10 5.68 8.71
N SER A 105 10.27 4.58 7.97
CA SER A 105 10.90 4.54 6.65
C SER A 105 10.09 5.34 5.61
N LEU A 106 8.77 5.13 5.56
CA LEU A 106 7.87 5.86 4.67
C LEU A 106 7.88 7.38 4.97
N ASN A 107 7.88 7.77 6.24
CA ASN A 107 7.99 9.18 6.62
C ASN A 107 9.36 9.78 6.26
N ALA A 108 10.44 8.99 6.35
CA ALA A 108 11.78 9.44 5.96
C ALA A 108 11.88 9.63 4.44
N GLN A 109 11.31 8.72 3.64
CA GLN A 109 11.22 8.85 2.19
C GLN A 109 10.40 10.09 1.80
N GLU A 110 9.30 10.36 2.51
CA GLU A 110 8.49 11.56 2.33
C GLU A 110 9.32 12.84 2.56
N LEU A 111 10.16 12.86 3.61
CA LEU A 111 10.99 14.01 3.94
C LEU A 111 12.15 14.24 2.97
N ILE A 112 12.81 13.17 2.52
CA ILE A 112 14.01 13.24 1.67
C ILE A 112 13.63 13.64 0.25
N HIS A 113 12.61 13.00 -0.32
CA HIS A 113 12.22 13.23 -1.71
C HIS A 113 11.16 14.34 -1.85
N GLY A 114 10.60 14.83 -0.74
CA GLY A 114 9.54 15.84 -0.76
C GLY A 114 8.21 15.34 -1.34
N TRP A 115 8.07 14.02 -1.50
CA TRP A 115 6.83 13.40 -1.94
C TRP A 115 5.72 13.64 -0.91
N ARG A 116 4.45 13.65 -1.33
CA ARG A 116 3.32 13.69 -0.40
C ARG A 116 2.49 12.42 -0.57
N ILE A 117 3.05 11.30 -0.12
CA ILE A 117 2.46 9.96 -0.28
C ILE A 117 1.04 9.92 0.29
N HIS A 118 0.82 10.54 1.45
CA HIS A 118 -0.49 10.57 2.10
C HIS A 118 -1.55 11.32 1.26
N ASP A 119 -1.20 12.47 0.67
CA ASP A 119 -2.11 13.25 -0.16
C ASP A 119 -2.42 12.52 -1.47
N TYR A 120 -1.42 11.85 -2.05
CA TYR A 120 -1.60 10.98 -3.21
C TYR A 120 -2.59 9.83 -2.92
N MET A 121 -2.43 9.09 -1.81
CA MET A 121 -3.37 8.03 -1.45
C MET A 121 -4.79 8.57 -1.19
N ALA A 122 -4.90 9.77 -0.61
CA ALA A 122 -6.19 10.41 -0.39
C ALA A 122 -6.88 10.76 -1.72
N TYR A 123 -6.12 11.28 -2.68
CA TYR A 123 -6.57 11.54 -4.05
C TYR A 123 -7.02 10.25 -4.75
N GLN A 124 -6.21 9.18 -4.72
CA GLN A 124 -6.58 7.90 -5.34
C GLN A 124 -7.88 7.33 -4.75
N ARG A 125 -8.07 7.44 -3.42
CA ARG A 125 -9.33 7.02 -2.79
C ARG A 125 -10.53 7.86 -3.23
N TYR A 126 -10.36 9.17 -3.35
CA TYR A 126 -11.41 10.05 -3.86
C TYR A 126 -11.77 9.69 -5.31
N ARG A 127 -10.77 9.53 -6.17
CA ARG A 127 -10.94 9.11 -7.56
C ARG A 127 -11.67 7.78 -7.69
N PHE A 128 -11.29 6.79 -6.87
CA PHE A 128 -11.98 5.49 -6.87
C PHE A 128 -13.45 5.61 -6.45
N SER A 129 -13.77 6.51 -5.52
CA SER A 129 -15.15 6.76 -5.08
C SER A 129 -15.99 7.49 -6.12
N THR A 130 -15.38 8.39 -6.88
CA THR A 130 -16.07 9.28 -7.84
C THR A 130 -15.99 8.77 -9.28
N ARG A 131 -15.48 7.56 -9.50
CA ARG A 131 -15.33 6.96 -10.82
C ARG A 131 -16.66 6.84 -11.55
N GLU A 132 -16.69 7.27 -12.81
CA GLU A 132 -17.86 7.12 -13.67
C GLU A 132 -18.05 5.66 -14.13
N LYS A 133 -16.94 4.98 -14.45
CA LYS A 133 -16.93 3.60 -14.93
C LYS A 133 -16.41 2.66 -13.85
N ARG A 134 -17.05 1.49 -13.73
CA ARG A 134 -16.66 0.45 -12.76
C ARG A 134 -15.28 -0.14 -13.05
N TRP A 135 -14.92 -0.27 -14.33
CA TRP A 135 -13.65 -0.83 -14.77
C TRP A 135 -12.76 0.26 -15.36
N ALA A 136 -11.51 0.34 -14.90
CA ALA A 136 -10.57 1.39 -15.32
C ALA A 136 -10.25 1.31 -16.82
N MET A 137 -10.09 0.12 -17.39
CA MET A 137 -9.77 -0.04 -18.83
C MET A 137 -10.91 0.40 -19.76
N ASN A 138 -12.10 0.70 -19.23
CA ASN A 138 -13.20 1.25 -20.01
C ASN A 138 -13.17 2.79 -20.04
N SER A 139 -12.33 3.48 -19.26
CA SER A 139 -12.26 4.95 -19.34
C SER A 139 -11.58 5.40 -20.64
N THR A 140 -12.20 6.36 -21.32
CA THR A 140 -11.66 6.97 -22.55
C THR A 140 -10.67 8.10 -22.25
N THR A 141 -10.67 8.61 -21.02
CA THR A 141 -9.75 9.64 -20.53
C THR A 141 -8.57 8.98 -19.84
N VAL A 142 -7.35 9.26 -20.30
CA VAL A 142 -6.10 8.91 -19.62
C VAL A 142 -5.89 9.90 -18.48
N ASP A 143 -5.20 9.47 -17.42
CA ASP A 143 -4.87 10.33 -16.29
C ASP A 143 -3.85 11.37 -16.70
N GLU A 144 -4.14 12.66 -16.49
CA GLU A 144 -3.22 13.76 -16.82
C GLU A 144 -1.91 13.64 -16.02
N SER A 145 -1.96 13.04 -14.83
CA SER A 145 -0.79 12.76 -13.98
C SER A 145 0.09 11.58 -14.42
N ILE A 146 -0.29 10.86 -15.49
CA ILE A 146 0.48 9.72 -16.06
C ILE A 146 1.03 10.10 -17.45
N SER A 147 0.52 11.16 -18.08
CA SER A 147 0.99 11.62 -19.38
C SER A 147 2.00 12.77 -19.25
N GLU A 148 3.23 12.41 -18.89
CA GLU A 148 4.49 13.07 -19.31
C GLU A 148 5.62 12.04 -19.24
#